data_AF-A0A4Z2CRE5-F1
#
_entry.id   AF-A0A4Z2CRE5-F1
#
_cell.length_a   1.000
_cell.length_b   1.000
_cell.length_c   1.000
_cell.angle_alpha   90.00
_cell.angle_beta   90.00
_cell.angle_gamma   90.00
#
_symmetry.space_group_name_H-M   'P 1'
#
loop_
_entity.id
_entity.type
_entity.pdbx_description
1 polymer ?
#
loop_
_entity_poly.entity_id
_entity_poly.type
_entity_poly.pdbx_seq_one_letter_code
_entity_poly.pdbx_strand_id
1 'polypeptide(L)'
;MHRFNSFFLSINKIKLYDDADLLNKLNTALPQDIRILDIIRVTRSFSSYNSCTHRVYDYLLPTFALSSDNLSLNDSTCWTYRVTAEKITKLNNLLERYKGTHNFYNFTSGRLPTDKSCYRHIKSVECIPTFLLGEHEYTVIRIIGQSFMLHQVRKMIGLVLGILRGYATEDVFDIVFCKERVDIPKAPGLGLMLNQVDFSCYNKKYQNDGIHQPLDWSKYEDQRNEFMMQYVYQHIDQIETEDKSMLQWLATLNCHTYSFRDSSSPTIVDDKVSETDDLQIVAIEETTLHTQSNTNGKRDYDDSDKCDLPVKKERMEL
;
A
#
# COMPACT_ATOMS: atom_id res chain seq x y z
N MET A 1 2.76 -21.87 12.19
CA MET A 1 3.71 -20.79 11.85
C MET A 1 3.00 -19.90 10.84
N HIS A 2 2.36 -18.82 11.29
CA HIS A 2 1.67 -17.89 10.40
C HIS A 2 2.74 -17.16 9.58
N ARG A 3 2.88 -17.51 8.29
CA ARG A 3 3.80 -16.81 7.37
C ARG A 3 3.21 -15.43 7.09
N PHE A 4 3.88 -14.38 7.55
CA PHE A 4 3.51 -12.99 7.25
C PHE A 4 3.78 -12.74 5.77
N ASN A 5 2.74 -12.82 4.94
CA ASN A 5 2.86 -12.73 3.48
C ASN A 5 3.04 -11.30 2.93
N SER A 6 3.30 -10.30 3.78
CA SER A 6 3.59 -8.94 3.36
C SER A 6 4.31 -8.16 4.46
N PHE A 7 5.34 -7.40 4.07
CA PHE A 7 6.08 -6.51 4.96
C PHE A 7 5.51 -5.10 4.89
N PHE A 8 5.25 -4.52 6.06
CA PHE A 8 4.58 -3.24 6.18
C PHE A 8 5.44 -2.27 6.98
N LEU A 9 5.87 -1.17 6.35
CA LEU A 9 6.08 0.06 7.10
C LEU A 9 4.73 0.44 7.72
N SER A 10 4.69 0.68 9.01
CA SER A 10 3.47 1.11 9.69
C SER A 10 3.72 2.37 10.49
N ILE A 11 2.79 3.33 10.41
CA ILE A 11 2.85 4.58 11.15
C ILE A 11 1.58 4.67 11.99
N ASN A 12 1.78 4.47 13.28
CA ASN A 12 0.70 4.42 14.27
C ASN A 12 0.85 5.58 15.25
N LYS A 13 -0.30 6.12 15.66
CA LYS A 13 -0.38 7.05 16.77
C LYS A 13 -0.81 6.28 18.00
N ILE A 14 0.01 6.34 19.05
CA ILE A 14 -0.26 5.68 20.33
C ILE A 14 -0.06 6.70 21.45
N LYS A 15 -0.92 6.64 22.48
CA LYS A 15 -0.71 7.41 23.71
C LYS A 15 0.28 6.67 24.58
N LEU A 16 1.45 7.26 24.79
CA LEU A 16 2.55 6.68 25.55
C LEU A 16 2.99 7.65 26.65
N TYR A 17 3.50 7.11 27.76
CA TYR A 17 4.22 7.89 28.76
C TYR A 17 5.58 8.29 28.20
N ASP A 18 6.06 9.48 28.59
CA ASP A 18 7.36 9.97 28.17
C ASP A 18 8.46 9.19 28.91
N ASP A 19 9.17 8.34 28.18
CA ASP A 19 10.26 7.51 28.69
C ASP A 19 11.41 7.56 27.67
N ALA A 20 12.55 8.10 28.09
CA ALA A 20 13.70 8.34 27.23
C ALA A 20 14.29 7.04 26.64
N ASP A 21 14.06 5.89 27.28
CA ASP A 21 14.55 4.58 26.85
C ASP A 21 13.47 3.72 26.16
N LEU A 22 12.29 4.30 25.91
CA LEU A 22 11.13 3.58 25.36
C LEU A 22 11.44 2.89 24.02
N LEU A 23 12.16 3.57 23.13
CA LEU A 23 12.54 3.04 21.83
C LEU A 23 13.36 1.74 21.95
N ASN A 24 14.32 1.71 22.86
CA ASN A 24 15.16 0.52 23.09
C ASN A 24 14.38 -0.60 23.75
N LYS A 25 13.53 -0.28 24.74
CA LYS A 25 12.66 -1.25 25.40
C LYS A 25 11.71 -1.94 24.42
N LEU A 26 11.07 -1.16 23.54
CA LEU A 26 10.19 -1.71 22.51
C LEU A 26 10.96 -2.59 21.52
N ASN A 27 12.08 -2.10 20.99
CA ASN A 27 12.90 -2.90 20.06
C ASN A 27 13.49 -4.16 20.69
N THR A 28 13.71 -4.19 22.01
CA THR A 28 14.19 -5.38 22.73
C THR A 28 13.08 -6.42 22.91
N ALA A 29 11.82 -5.98 23.01
CA ALA A 29 10.66 -6.84 23.14
C ALA A 29 10.11 -7.36 21.79
N LEU A 30 10.53 -6.75 20.69
CA LEU A 30 10.11 -7.11 19.34
C LEU A 30 11.02 -8.20 18.74
N PRO A 31 10.48 -9.07 17.85
CA PRO A 31 11.32 -10.00 17.09
C PRO A 31 12.23 -9.23 16.12
N GLN A 32 13.28 -9.89 15.62
CA GLN A 32 14.32 -9.24 14.81
C GLN A 32 13.81 -8.69 13.47
N ASP A 33 12.72 -9.26 12.96
CA ASP A 33 12.02 -8.88 11.73
C ASP A 33 10.96 -7.78 11.94
N ILE A 34 10.88 -7.19 13.13
CA ILE A 34 10.10 -5.99 13.42
C ILE A 34 10.98 -4.96 14.12
N ARG A 35 11.07 -3.76 13.54
CA ARG A 35 11.88 -2.68 14.10
C ARG A 35 11.12 -1.36 14.14
N ILE A 36 11.21 -0.67 15.29
CA ILE A 36 10.80 0.71 15.45
C ILE A 36 12.02 1.60 15.22
N LEU A 37 11.91 2.52 14.26
CA LEU A 37 12.99 3.42 13.88
C LEU A 37 12.99 4.72 14.70
N ASP A 38 11.81 5.25 15.00
CA ASP A 38 11.65 6.51 15.73
C ASP A 38 10.31 6.57 16.47
N ILE A 39 10.24 7.43 17.48
CA ILE A 39 9.02 7.79 18.20
C ILE A 39 8.94 9.32 18.22
N ILE A 40 8.05 9.87 17.39
CA ILE A 40 7.93 11.32 17.23
C ILE A 40 6.65 11.81 17.90
N ARG A 41 6.78 12.87 18.71
CA ARG A 41 5.64 13.55 19.32
C ARG A 41 4.85 14.34 18.26
N VAL A 42 3.54 14.14 18.24
CA VAL A 42 2.62 14.76 17.28
C VAL A 42 1.49 15.52 17.98
N THR A 43 0.76 16.34 17.22
CA THR A 43 -0.42 17.05 17.72
C THR A 43 -1.52 16.08 18.15
N ARG A 44 -2.39 16.50 19.08
CA ARG A 44 -3.57 15.71 19.48
C ARG A 44 -4.49 15.40 18.31
N SER A 45 -4.61 16.29 17.33
CA SER A 45 -5.44 16.11 16.14
C SER A 45 -4.78 15.30 15.02
N PHE A 46 -3.50 14.94 15.16
CA PHE A 46 -2.81 14.15 14.13
C PHE A 46 -3.49 12.78 13.95
N SER A 47 -3.63 12.40 12.69
CA SER A 47 -4.04 11.07 12.24
C SER A 47 -3.10 10.66 11.12
N SER A 48 -2.40 9.53 11.25
CA SER A 48 -1.45 9.05 10.23
C SER A 48 -2.15 8.77 8.90
N TYR A 49 -3.43 8.37 8.94
CA TYR A 49 -4.24 8.15 7.75
C TYR A 49 -4.65 9.47 7.06
N ASN A 50 -5.25 10.41 7.79
CA ASN A 50 -5.80 11.64 7.22
C ASN A 50 -4.72 12.71 6.92
N SER A 51 -3.58 12.64 7.61
CA SER A 51 -2.49 13.61 7.45
C SER A 51 -1.48 13.17 6.38
N CYS A 52 -1.57 11.92 5.93
CA CYS A 52 -0.77 11.38 4.83
C CYS A 52 -1.11 12.10 3.53
N THR A 53 -0.07 12.59 2.85
CA THR A 53 -0.19 13.29 1.56
C THR A 53 -0.13 12.31 0.39
N HIS A 54 0.81 11.36 0.45
CA HIS A 54 0.93 10.29 -0.52
C HIS A 54 1.67 9.09 0.08
N ARG A 55 1.49 7.93 -0.56
CA ARG A 55 2.12 6.66 -0.18
C ARG A 55 3.01 6.20 -1.33
N VAL A 56 4.14 5.60 -0.98
CA VAL A 56 5.08 4.97 -1.90
C VAL A 56 5.00 3.48 -1.65
N TYR A 57 4.51 2.73 -2.62
CA TYR A 57 4.54 1.27 -2.60
C TYR A 57 5.66 0.80 -3.51
N ASP A 58 6.44 -0.16 -3.01
CA ASP A 58 7.40 -0.91 -3.80
C ASP A 58 6.85 -2.32 -4.01
N TYR A 59 6.99 -2.83 -5.24
CA TYR A 59 6.70 -4.21 -5.57
C TYR A 59 7.98 -4.89 -6.05
N LEU A 60 8.60 -5.69 -5.18
CA LEU A 60 9.76 -6.50 -5.50
C LEU A 60 9.30 -7.71 -6.33
N LEU A 61 9.94 -7.95 -7.46
CA LEU A 61 9.64 -9.11 -8.30
C LEU A 61 10.91 -9.70 -8.94
N PRO A 62 10.99 -11.03 -9.08
CA PRO A 62 12.00 -11.66 -9.92
C PRO A 62 11.90 -11.17 -11.36
N THR A 63 13.02 -10.88 -12.02
CA THR A 63 12.99 -10.29 -13.38
C THR A 63 12.42 -11.25 -14.43
N PHE A 64 12.42 -12.56 -14.19
CA PHE A 64 11.76 -13.53 -15.08
C PHE A 64 10.27 -13.28 -15.25
N ALA A 65 9.62 -12.56 -14.33
CA ALA A 65 8.23 -12.14 -14.49
C ALA A 65 8.03 -11.17 -15.68
N LEU A 66 9.11 -10.47 -16.09
CA LEU A 66 9.12 -9.56 -17.24
C LEU A 66 9.42 -10.26 -18.58
N SER A 67 9.73 -11.57 -18.54
CA SER A 67 10.03 -12.36 -19.72
C SER A 67 8.85 -12.37 -20.69
N SER A 68 9.11 -12.59 -21.97
CA SER A 68 8.04 -12.98 -22.91
C SER A 68 7.65 -14.45 -22.66
N ASP A 69 6.43 -14.85 -23.05
CA ASP A 69 5.96 -16.22 -22.84
C ASP A 69 6.66 -17.28 -23.72
N ASN A 70 7.17 -16.86 -24.88
CA ASN A 70 7.88 -17.73 -25.81
C ASN A 70 9.19 -18.35 -25.25
N LEU A 71 9.68 -17.88 -24.10
CA LEU A 71 10.93 -18.37 -23.50
C LEU A 71 10.76 -19.68 -22.70
N SER A 72 9.52 -20.20 -22.54
CA SER A 72 9.23 -21.48 -21.87
C SER A 72 10.02 -21.69 -20.57
N LEU A 73 10.07 -20.65 -19.72
CA LEU A 73 10.79 -20.70 -18.45
C LEU A 73 10.11 -21.69 -17.51
N ASN A 74 10.92 -22.53 -16.88
CA ASN A 74 10.50 -23.44 -15.83
C ASN A 74 11.32 -23.19 -14.57
N ASP A 75 11.02 -23.93 -13.51
CA ASP A 75 11.68 -23.82 -12.21
C ASP A 75 13.22 -23.88 -12.27
N SER A 76 13.78 -24.71 -13.17
CA SER A 76 15.23 -24.85 -13.31
C SER A 76 15.90 -23.76 -14.14
N THR A 77 15.14 -22.99 -14.92
CA THR A 77 15.68 -22.00 -15.88
C THR A 77 15.18 -20.58 -15.65
N CYS A 78 14.16 -20.36 -14.83
CA CYS A 78 13.60 -19.01 -14.62
C CYS A 78 14.66 -18.06 -14.05
N TRP A 79 15.48 -18.52 -13.09
CA TRP A 79 16.54 -17.73 -12.47
C TRP A 79 17.75 -17.47 -13.36
N THR A 80 17.86 -18.10 -14.55
CA THR A 80 18.91 -17.76 -15.53
C THR A 80 18.49 -16.59 -16.43
N TYR A 81 17.22 -16.21 -16.42
CA TYR A 81 16.73 -15.06 -17.18
C TYR A 81 17.35 -13.78 -16.65
N ARG A 82 17.76 -12.90 -17.58
CA ARG A 82 18.17 -11.53 -17.27
C ARG A 82 17.38 -10.58 -18.13
N VAL A 83 16.76 -9.58 -17.50
CA VAL A 83 15.91 -8.63 -18.23
C VAL A 83 16.77 -7.65 -19.05
N THR A 84 16.32 -7.33 -20.25
CA THR A 84 16.99 -6.38 -21.13
C THR A 84 16.50 -4.95 -20.87
N ALA A 85 17.35 -3.95 -21.18
CA ALA A 85 16.96 -2.55 -21.11
C ALA A 85 15.74 -2.19 -21.99
N GLU A 86 15.57 -2.89 -23.11
CA GLU A 86 14.39 -2.76 -23.99
C GLU A 86 13.11 -3.18 -23.25
N LYS A 87 13.14 -4.31 -22.54
CA LYS A 87 12.01 -4.80 -21.75
C LYS A 87 11.67 -3.86 -20.59
N ILE A 88 12.68 -3.29 -19.93
CA ILE A 88 12.50 -2.27 -18.89
C ILE A 88 11.88 -1.00 -19.48
N THR A 89 12.34 -0.55 -20.64
CA THR A 89 11.76 0.60 -21.35
C THR A 89 10.30 0.35 -21.70
N LYS A 90 9.97 -0.83 -22.24
CA LYS A 90 8.58 -1.21 -22.55
C LYS A 90 7.72 -1.23 -21.29
N LEU A 91 8.20 -1.82 -20.20
CA LEU A 91 7.52 -1.82 -18.90
C LEU A 91 7.23 -0.39 -18.42
N ASN A 92 8.24 0.49 -18.43
CA ASN A 92 8.07 1.88 -18.00
C ASN A 92 7.05 2.65 -18.85
N ASN A 93 7.02 2.43 -20.17
CA ASN A 93 6.01 3.02 -21.05
C ASN A 93 4.58 2.56 -20.69
N LEU A 94 4.40 1.29 -20.34
CA LEU A 94 3.10 0.77 -19.87
C LEU A 94 2.72 1.36 -18.50
N LEU A 95 3.68 1.46 -17.58
CA LEU A 95 3.45 1.98 -16.23
C LEU A 95 3.04 3.46 -16.25
N GLU A 96 3.58 4.26 -17.17
CA GLU A 96 3.24 5.69 -17.31
C GLU A 96 1.74 5.89 -17.65
N ARG A 97 1.07 4.90 -18.24
CA ARG A 97 -0.39 4.94 -18.52
C ARG A 97 -1.24 5.04 -17.25
N TYR A 98 -0.70 4.66 -16.09
CA TYR A 98 -1.40 4.80 -14.80
C TYR A 98 -1.34 6.20 -14.21
N LYS A 99 -0.40 7.04 -14.64
CA LYS A 99 -0.18 8.37 -14.07
C LYS A 99 -1.38 9.27 -14.29
N GLY A 100 -1.62 10.15 -13.31
CA GLY A 100 -2.78 11.04 -13.30
C GLY A 100 -3.95 10.46 -12.53
N THR A 101 -5.14 11.02 -12.78
CA THR A 101 -6.37 10.65 -12.07
C THR A 101 -7.26 9.80 -12.96
N HIS A 102 -7.50 8.56 -12.56
CA HIS A 102 -8.34 7.61 -13.30
C HIS A 102 -9.37 6.96 -12.39
N ASN A 103 -10.40 6.35 -12.99
CA ASN A 103 -11.32 5.48 -12.26
C ASN A 103 -10.71 4.07 -12.13
N PHE A 104 -10.15 3.76 -10.96
CA PHE A 104 -9.50 2.48 -10.68
C PHE A 104 -10.48 1.37 -10.25
N TYR A 105 -11.75 1.49 -10.61
CA TYR A 105 -12.81 0.52 -10.28
C TYR A 105 -12.47 -0.94 -10.63
N ASN A 106 -11.88 -1.19 -11.81
CA ASN A 106 -11.47 -2.54 -12.22
C ASN A 106 -10.23 -3.05 -11.46
N PHE A 107 -9.50 -2.15 -10.81
CA PHE A 107 -8.32 -2.46 -10.00
C PHE A 107 -8.67 -2.75 -8.53
N THR A 108 -9.95 -2.87 -8.17
CA THR A 108 -10.34 -3.20 -6.80
C THR A 108 -11.47 -4.25 -6.76
N SER A 109 -11.96 -4.54 -5.55
CA SER A 109 -13.05 -5.48 -5.26
C SER A 109 -14.03 -4.79 -4.30
N GLY A 110 -15.30 -5.20 -4.29
CA GLY A 110 -16.30 -4.69 -3.33
C GLY A 110 -16.71 -3.22 -3.53
N ARG A 111 -16.50 -2.66 -4.73
CA ARG A 111 -16.85 -1.27 -5.07
C ARG A 111 -17.77 -1.20 -6.27
N LEU A 112 -18.59 -0.15 -6.32
CA LEU A 112 -19.45 0.18 -7.45
C LEU A 112 -18.72 1.07 -8.48
N PRO A 113 -19.07 1.00 -9.78
CA PRO A 113 -18.38 1.76 -10.82
C PRO A 113 -18.64 3.27 -10.73
N THR A 114 -19.74 3.64 -10.06
CA THR A 114 -20.16 5.01 -9.80
C THR A 114 -19.62 5.58 -8.49
N ASP A 115 -18.94 4.76 -7.68
CA ASP A 115 -18.35 5.22 -6.42
C ASP A 115 -17.22 6.23 -6.73
N LYS A 116 -17.40 7.48 -6.29
CA LYS A 116 -16.39 8.54 -6.48
C LYS A 116 -15.07 8.18 -5.81
N SER A 117 -15.11 7.35 -4.77
CA SER A 117 -13.92 6.80 -4.15
C SER A 117 -13.20 5.77 -5.02
N CYS A 118 -13.64 5.46 -6.24
CA CYS A 118 -12.82 4.71 -7.20
C CYS A 118 -11.83 5.59 -7.97
N TYR A 119 -12.01 6.92 -7.95
CA TYR A 119 -11.04 7.84 -8.56
C TYR A 119 -9.80 7.95 -7.67
N ARG A 120 -8.64 7.63 -8.24
CA ARG A 120 -7.36 7.68 -7.55
C ARG A 120 -6.33 8.39 -8.42
N HIS A 121 -5.43 9.09 -7.75
CA HIS A 121 -4.37 9.85 -8.39
C HIS A 121 -3.02 9.16 -8.17
N ILE A 122 -2.41 8.73 -9.27
CA ILE A 122 -1.06 8.20 -9.31
C ILE A 122 -0.13 9.33 -9.72
N LYS A 123 0.84 9.64 -8.86
CA LYS A 123 1.81 10.72 -9.06
C LYS A 123 2.94 10.29 -9.99
N SER A 124 3.47 9.09 -9.78
CA SER A 124 4.51 8.48 -10.62
C SER A 124 4.51 6.97 -10.46
N VAL A 125 4.98 6.28 -11.50
CA VAL A 125 5.25 4.84 -11.46
C VAL A 125 6.51 4.59 -12.27
N GLU A 126 7.44 3.81 -11.72
CA GLU A 126 8.70 3.49 -12.39
C GLU A 126 9.21 2.11 -12.01
N CYS A 127 9.93 1.47 -12.93
CA CYS A 127 10.74 0.30 -12.68
C CYS A 127 12.17 0.73 -12.32
N ILE A 128 12.60 0.39 -11.12
CA ILE A 128 13.92 0.69 -10.58
C ILE A 128 14.98 -0.23 -11.25
N PRO A 129 16.25 0.20 -11.39
CA PRO A 129 17.32 -0.67 -11.91
C PRO A 129 17.37 -2.04 -11.23
N THR A 130 17.77 -3.04 -12.00
CA THR A 130 17.90 -4.41 -11.50
C THR A 130 19.06 -4.54 -10.53
N PHE A 131 18.97 -5.53 -9.65
CA PHE A 131 20.05 -5.92 -8.76
C PHE A 131 20.02 -7.43 -8.54
N LEU A 132 21.14 -7.96 -8.03
CA LEU A 132 21.27 -9.35 -7.67
C LEU A 132 21.12 -9.51 -6.16
N LEU A 133 20.33 -10.49 -5.76
CA LEU A 133 20.29 -11.01 -4.40
C LEU A 133 20.83 -12.44 -4.45
N GLY A 134 22.11 -12.60 -4.08
CA GLY A 134 22.85 -13.81 -4.46
C GLY A 134 22.93 -13.94 -5.98
N GLU A 135 22.41 -15.03 -6.54
CA GLU A 135 22.37 -15.29 -8.00
C GLU A 135 21.04 -14.92 -8.66
N HIS A 136 20.06 -14.49 -7.86
CA HIS A 136 18.71 -14.18 -8.31
C HIS A 136 18.58 -12.71 -8.71
N GLU A 137 18.12 -12.46 -9.94
CA GLU A 137 17.93 -11.09 -10.43
C GLU A 137 16.53 -10.58 -10.09
N TYR A 138 16.50 -9.41 -9.44
CA TYR A 138 15.30 -8.72 -9.02
C TYR A 138 15.24 -7.31 -9.59
N THR A 139 14.03 -6.77 -9.60
CA THR A 139 13.77 -5.34 -9.77
C THR A 139 12.62 -4.92 -8.84
N VAL A 140 12.41 -3.62 -8.71
CA VAL A 140 11.32 -3.04 -7.92
C VAL A 140 10.48 -2.15 -8.83
N ILE A 141 9.17 -2.36 -8.85
CA ILE A 141 8.24 -1.39 -9.41
C ILE A 141 7.78 -0.48 -8.27
N ARG A 142 8.15 0.80 -8.35
CA ARG A 142 7.81 1.82 -7.37
C ARG A 142 6.62 2.65 -7.86
N ILE A 143 5.57 2.70 -7.05
CA ILE A 143 4.32 3.40 -7.34
C ILE A 143 4.08 4.44 -6.25
N ILE A 144 3.98 5.70 -6.68
CA ILE A 144 3.68 6.84 -5.80
C ILE A 144 2.28 7.33 -6.10
N GLY A 145 1.41 7.37 -5.09
CA GLY A 145 0.02 7.81 -5.26
C GLY A 145 -0.55 8.43 -4.00
N GLN A 146 -1.57 9.29 -4.15
CA GLN A 146 -2.20 9.97 -3.01
C GLN A 146 -2.86 8.97 -2.05
N SER A 147 -3.54 7.97 -2.61
CA SER A 147 -4.18 6.88 -1.88
C SER A 147 -4.34 5.67 -2.82
N PHE A 148 -4.59 4.50 -2.23
CA PHE A 148 -4.76 3.25 -2.96
C PHE A 148 -5.96 2.49 -2.38
N MET A 149 -6.70 1.80 -3.24
CA MET A 149 -7.77 0.87 -2.84
C MET A 149 -7.23 -0.52 -2.60
N LEU A 150 -8.04 -1.37 -1.96
CA LEU A 150 -7.75 -2.78 -1.79
C LEU A 150 -7.41 -3.42 -3.15
N HIS A 151 -6.30 -4.16 -3.19
CA HIS A 151 -5.75 -4.83 -4.37
C HIS A 151 -5.27 -3.94 -5.53
N GLN A 152 -5.41 -2.61 -5.46
CA GLN A 152 -5.13 -1.71 -6.59
C GLN A 152 -3.73 -1.90 -7.16
N VAL A 153 -2.70 -1.81 -6.33
CA VAL A 153 -1.31 -1.99 -6.75
C VAL A 153 -1.11 -3.37 -7.39
N ARG A 154 -1.58 -4.44 -6.75
CA ARG A 154 -1.42 -5.82 -7.24
C ARG A 154 -2.11 -6.05 -8.59
N LYS A 155 -3.26 -5.43 -8.83
CA LYS A 155 -3.95 -5.50 -10.14
C LYS A 155 -3.28 -4.62 -11.19
N MET A 156 -2.70 -3.47 -10.81
CA MET A 156 -1.87 -2.66 -11.72
C MET A 156 -0.66 -3.45 -12.20
N ILE A 157 0.08 -4.08 -11.27
CA ILE A 157 1.21 -4.96 -11.60
C ILE A 157 0.73 -6.15 -12.45
N GLY A 158 -0.37 -6.79 -12.07
CA GLY A 158 -0.93 -7.92 -12.80
C GLY A 158 -1.18 -7.62 -14.28
N LEU A 159 -1.86 -6.50 -14.58
CA LEU A 159 -2.20 -6.13 -15.94
C LEU A 159 -0.94 -5.93 -16.80
N VAL A 160 0.05 -5.17 -16.32
CA VAL A 160 1.26 -4.91 -17.12
C VAL A 160 2.08 -6.17 -17.36
N LEU A 161 2.12 -7.10 -16.40
CA LEU A 161 2.77 -8.39 -16.58
C LEU A 161 2.04 -9.26 -17.62
N GLY A 162 0.70 -9.26 -17.62
CA GLY A 162 -0.10 -9.92 -18.66
C GLY A 162 0.21 -9.40 -20.07
N ILE A 163 0.35 -8.08 -20.23
CA ILE A 163 0.73 -7.44 -21.51
C ILE A 163 2.16 -7.79 -21.90
N LEU A 164 3.13 -7.70 -20.98
CA LEU A 164 4.54 -7.98 -21.28
C LEU A 164 4.80 -9.43 -21.69
N ARG A 165 4.00 -10.36 -21.17
CA ARG A 165 4.04 -11.78 -21.53
C ARG A 165 3.29 -12.09 -22.82
N GLY A 166 2.43 -11.20 -23.28
CA GLY A 166 1.69 -11.33 -24.54
C GLY A 166 0.31 -11.96 -24.42
N TYR A 167 -0.25 -12.07 -23.20
CA TYR A 167 -1.64 -12.50 -23.01
C TYR A 167 -2.66 -11.39 -23.30
N ALA A 168 -2.19 -10.14 -23.38
CA ALA A 168 -2.99 -8.97 -23.68
C ALA A 168 -2.21 -7.96 -24.54
N THR A 169 -2.94 -7.12 -25.27
CA THR A 169 -2.38 -5.95 -25.97
C THR A 169 -2.51 -4.69 -25.10
N GLU A 170 -1.89 -3.59 -25.54
CA GLU A 170 -2.01 -2.31 -24.85
C GLU A 170 -3.42 -1.71 -24.93
N ASP A 171 -4.27 -2.20 -25.85
CA ASP A 171 -5.65 -1.75 -26.07
C ASP A 171 -6.53 -1.95 -24.82
N VAL A 172 -6.14 -2.84 -23.90
CA VAL A 172 -6.83 -3.02 -22.61
C VAL A 172 -6.87 -1.72 -21.80
N PHE A 173 -5.91 -0.81 -21.98
CA PHE A 173 -5.92 0.50 -21.34
C PHE A 173 -7.07 1.41 -21.82
N ASP A 174 -7.68 1.13 -22.97
CA ASP A 174 -8.82 1.89 -23.48
C ASP A 174 -10.12 1.52 -22.75
N ILE A 175 -10.17 0.36 -22.08
CA ILE A 175 -11.36 -0.15 -21.40
C ILE A 175 -11.19 -0.29 -19.89
N VAL A 176 -9.98 -0.44 -19.37
CA VAL A 176 -9.77 -0.81 -17.95
C VAL A 176 -10.18 0.29 -16.97
N PHE A 177 -10.20 1.55 -17.40
CA PHE A 177 -10.67 2.69 -16.59
C PHE A 177 -12.16 3.01 -16.80
N CYS A 178 -12.86 2.24 -17.63
CA CYS A 178 -14.29 2.37 -17.86
C CYS A 178 -15.10 1.75 -16.70
N LYS A 179 -16.43 1.87 -16.78
CA LYS A 179 -17.36 1.44 -15.71
C LYS A 179 -17.76 -0.01 -15.84
N GLU A 180 -17.57 -0.60 -17.01
CA GLU A 180 -17.76 -2.00 -17.32
C GLU A 180 -16.68 -2.82 -16.62
N ARG A 181 -17.05 -4.03 -16.17
CA ARG A 181 -16.11 -4.93 -15.52
C ARG A 181 -15.14 -5.50 -16.55
N VAL A 182 -13.85 -5.33 -16.29
CA VAL A 182 -12.77 -5.95 -17.05
C VAL A 182 -12.10 -6.99 -16.18
N ASP A 183 -11.90 -8.20 -16.71
CA ASP A 183 -11.18 -9.26 -16.00
C ASP A 183 -9.66 -9.02 -16.12
N ILE A 184 -9.03 -8.66 -15.00
CA ILE A 184 -7.59 -8.43 -14.92
C ILE A 184 -6.98 -9.24 -13.76
N PRO A 185 -5.76 -9.78 -13.94
CA PRO A 185 -5.10 -10.59 -12.93
C PRO A 185 -4.69 -9.76 -11.71
N LYS A 186 -4.62 -10.42 -10.55
CA LYS A 186 -4.11 -9.83 -9.30
C LYS A 186 -2.78 -10.51 -8.95
N ALA A 187 -1.68 -9.77 -9.03
CA ALA A 187 -0.34 -10.25 -8.67
C ALA A 187 -0.28 -10.78 -7.22
N PRO A 188 0.70 -11.63 -6.83
CA PRO A 188 0.89 -12.08 -5.46
C PRO A 188 1.03 -10.92 -4.46
N GLY A 189 0.82 -11.20 -3.18
CA GLY A 189 1.02 -10.21 -2.10
C GLY A 189 2.47 -10.10 -1.64
N LEU A 190 3.25 -11.17 -1.86
CA LEU A 190 4.58 -11.38 -1.30
C LEU A 190 5.54 -10.21 -1.57
N GLY A 191 5.60 -9.75 -2.82
CA GLY A 191 6.49 -8.66 -3.23
C GLY A 191 6.02 -7.26 -2.85
N LEU A 192 4.79 -7.09 -2.36
CA LEU A 192 4.22 -5.77 -2.10
C LEU A 192 4.63 -5.25 -0.72
N MET A 193 5.21 -4.05 -0.71
CA MET A 193 5.72 -3.40 0.49
C MET A 193 5.28 -1.93 0.51
N LEU A 194 4.80 -1.46 1.67
CA LEU A 194 4.66 -0.02 1.89
C LEU A 194 6.04 0.54 2.21
N ASN A 195 6.64 1.27 1.26
CA ASN A 195 8.00 1.77 1.37
C ASN A 195 8.06 3.08 2.18
N GLN A 196 7.17 4.03 1.89
CA GLN A 196 7.17 5.33 2.54
C GLN A 196 5.76 5.94 2.61
N VAL A 197 5.53 6.75 3.66
CA VAL A 197 4.35 7.59 3.81
C VAL A 197 4.80 9.04 3.96
N ASP A 198 4.33 9.91 3.07
CA ASP A 198 4.71 11.32 3.09
C ASP A 198 3.73 12.17 3.91
N PHE A 199 4.29 13.06 4.74
CA PHE A 199 3.54 14.00 5.57
C PHE A 199 3.84 15.46 5.22
N SER A 200 4.29 15.74 4.00
CA SER A 200 4.63 17.08 3.53
C SER A 200 3.55 18.13 3.83
N CYS A 201 2.26 17.81 3.63
CA CYS A 201 1.16 18.72 3.94
C CYS A 201 0.96 18.98 5.44
N TYR A 202 1.25 17.99 6.29
CA TYR A 202 1.25 18.17 7.74
C TYR A 202 2.44 19.03 8.18
N ASN A 203 3.64 18.73 7.69
CA ASN A 203 4.86 19.48 8.01
C ASN A 203 4.69 20.96 7.66
N LYS A 204 4.17 21.29 6.46
CA LYS A 204 3.88 22.69 6.08
C LYS A 204 2.98 23.43 7.06
N LYS A 205 2.06 22.74 7.75
CA LYS A 205 1.12 23.34 8.70
C LYS A 205 1.71 23.55 10.09
N TYR A 206 2.58 22.64 10.55
CA TYR A 206 2.98 22.59 11.96
C TYR A 206 4.48 22.75 12.22
N GLN A 207 5.36 22.60 11.22
CA GLN A 207 6.81 22.65 11.44
C GLN A 207 7.35 23.99 11.96
N ASN A 208 6.56 25.07 11.83
CA ASN A 208 6.95 26.43 12.22
C ASN A 208 6.32 26.88 13.55
N ASP A 209 5.65 26.00 14.29
CA ASP A 209 4.98 26.36 15.55
C ASP A 209 5.90 26.32 16.79
N GLY A 210 7.17 25.94 16.61
CA GLY A 210 8.18 25.88 17.67
C GLY A 210 8.03 24.70 18.63
N ILE A 211 7.03 23.84 18.42
CA ILE A 211 6.70 22.71 19.30
C ILE A 211 6.81 21.38 18.56
N HIS A 212 6.35 21.30 17.31
CA HIS A 212 6.27 20.05 16.57
C HIS A 212 7.43 19.91 15.59
N GLN A 213 8.09 18.76 15.66
CA GLN A 213 9.12 18.39 14.69
C GLN A 213 8.46 17.97 13.36
N PRO A 214 9.08 18.26 12.21
CA PRO A 214 8.62 17.76 10.93
C PRO A 214 8.72 16.22 10.91
N LEU A 215 7.69 15.58 10.38
CA LEU A 215 7.71 14.15 10.08
C LEU A 215 8.50 13.94 8.78
N ASP A 216 9.81 13.79 8.93
CA ASP A 216 10.76 13.49 7.86
C ASP A 216 11.50 12.18 8.14
N TRP A 217 11.49 11.31 7.13
CA TRP A 217 12.04 9.96 7.20
C TRP A 217 13.39 9.83 6.48
N SER A 218 13.87 10.90 5.85
CA SER A 218 15.13 10.92 5.10
C SER A 218 16.32 10.42 5.93
N LYS A 219 16.41 10.85 7.19
CA LYS A 219 17.44 10.41 8.15
C LYS A 219 17.45 8.88 8.43
N TYR A 220 16.39 8.17 8.10
CA TYR A 220 16.25 6.72 8.32
C TYR A 220 16.39 5.91 7.03
N GLU A 221 16.68 6.55 5.90
CA GLU A 221 16.73 5.87 4.60
C GLU A 221 17.75 4.73 4.57
N ASP A 222 18.98 4.97 5.04
CA ASP A 222 20.03 3.95 5.08
C ASP A 222 19.64 2.78 6.00
N GLN A 223 19.18 3.07 7.21
CA GLN A 223 18.75 2.06 8.18
C GLN A 223 17.55 1.24 7.66
N ARG A 224 16.61 1.89 6.96
CA ARG A 224 15.49 1.21 6.31
C ARG A 224 15.95 0.31 5.17
N ASN A 225 16.83 0.81 4.31
CA ASN A 225 17.33 0.04 3.18
C ASN A 225 18.12 -1.17 3.65
N GLU A 226 18.95 -1.02 4.69
CA GLU A 226 19.67 -2.13 5.32
C GLU A 226 18.70 -3.17 5.90
N PHE A 227 17.69 -2.74 6.66
CA PHE A 227 16.66 -3.63 7.21
C PHE A 227 15.88 -4.37 6.11
N MET A 228 15.50 -3.66 5.05
CA MET A 228 14.80 -4.22 3.90
C MET A 228 15.67 -5.28 3.20
N MET A 229 16.94 -4.99 2.95
CA MET A 229 17.87 -5.92 2.33
C MET A 229 18.13 -7.15 3.20
N GLN A 230 18.25 -6.98 4.52
CA GLN A 230 18.62 -8.04 5.45
C GLN A 230 17.46 -8.99 5.79
N TYR A 231 16.25 -8.46 5.97
CA TYR A 231 15.11 -9.26 6.44
C TYR A 231 14.03 -9.41 5.37
N VAL A 232 13.64 -8.31 4.72
CA VAL A 232 12.48 -8.29 3.82
C VAL A 232 12.77 -9.00 2.51
N TYR A 233 13.84 -8.60 1.84
CA TYR A 233 14.21 -9.14 0.53
C TYR A 233 14.69 -10.59 0.65
N GLN A 234 15.45 -10.92 1.69
CA GLN A 234 15.86 -12.31 1.98
C GLN A 234 14.65 -13.23 2.20
N HIS A 235 13.63 -12.76 2.93
CA HIS A 235 12.43 -13.56 3.14
C HIS A 235 11.62 -13.76 1.85
N ILE A 236 11.49 -12.70 1.04
CA ILE A 236 10.83 -12.78 -0.27
C ILE A 236 11.58 -13.75 -1.18
N ASP A 237 12.91 -13.68 -1.22
CA ASP A 237 13.76 -14.57 -2.02
C ASP A 237 13.65 -16.03 -1.62
N GLN A 238 13.64 -16.29 -0.31
CA GLN A 238 13.42 -17.62 0.22
C GLN A 238 12.06 -18.18 -0.26
N ILE A 239 10.97 -17.41 -0.14
CA ILE A 239 9.64 -17.87 -0.57
C ILE A 239 9.55 -18.00 -2.09
N GLU A 240 10.14 -17.09 -2.86
CA GLU A 240 10.17 -17.20 -4.32
C GLU A 240 10.96 -18.42 -4.80
N THR A 241 11.97 -18.84 -4.05
CA THR A 241 12.77 -20.04 -4.36
C THR A 241 12.10 -21.33 -3.90
N GLU A 242 11.56 -21.36 -2.68
CA GLU A 242 10.97 -22.56 -2.08
C GLU A 242 9.54 -22.83 -2.60
N ASP A 243 8.68 -21.82 -2.51
CA ASP A 243 7.25 -21.93 -2.82
C ASP A 243 6.94 -21.55 -4.27
N LYS A 244 7.88 -20.88 -4.96
CA LYS A 244 7.75 -20.50 -6.39
C LYS A 244 6.54 -19.59 -6.64
N SER A 245 6.27 -18.70 -5.69
CA SER A 245 5.10 -17.83 -5.62
C SER A 245 4.82 -17.11 -6.95
N MET A 246 5.80 -16.36 -7.48
CA MET A 246 5.66 -15.64 -8.75
C MET A 246 5.52 -16.61 -9.92
N LEU A 247 6.37 -17.64 -9.99
CA LEU A 247 6.37 -18.60 -11.10
C LEU A 247 5.01 -19.32 -11.24
N GLN A 248 4.45 -19.79 -10.12
CA GLN A 248 3.12 -20.43 -10.10
C GLN A 248 2.02 -19.45 -10.50
N TRP A 249 2.07 -18.22 -10.03
CA TRP A 249 1.09 -17.20 -10.41
C TRP A 249 1.18 -16.81 -11.89
N LEU A 250 2.38 -16.70 -12.45
CA LEU A 250 2.57 -16.41 -13.88
C LEU A 250 1.89 -17.46 -14.76
N ALA A 251 1.86 -18.72 -14.32
CA ALA A 251 1.18 -19.80 -15.04
C ALA A 251 -0.36 -19.66 -15.08
N THR A 252 -0.95 -18.77 -14.28
CA THR A 252 -2.41 -18.52 -14.29
C THR A 252 -2.80 -17.32 -15.17
N LEU A 253 -1.85 -16.61 -15.76
CA LEU A 253 -2.14 -15.38 -16.52
C LEU A 253 -2.97 -15.63 -17.78
N ASN A 254 -2.89 -16.82 -18.36
CA ASN A 254 -3.70 -17.24 -19.50
C ASN A 254 -5.16 -17.55 -19.14
N CYS A 255 -5.52 -17.63 -17.86
CA CYS A 255 -6.89 -17.84 -17.40
C CYS A 255 -7.74 -16.56 -17.43
N HIS A 256 -7.13 -15.39 -17.67
CA HIS A 256 -7.82 -14.10 -17.71
C HIS A 256 -8.15 -13.68 -19.13
N THR A 257 -9.30 -13.03 -19.31
CA THR A 257 -9.74 -12.59 -20.66
C THR A 257 -9.14 -11.26 -21.09
N TYR A 258 -8.71 -10.42 -20.13
CA TYR A 258 -8.25 -9.05 -20.36
C TYR A 258 -9.25 -8.19 -21.15
N SER A 259 -10.52 -8.56 -21.10
CA SER A 259 -11.63 -7.92 -21.81
C SER A 259 -12.81 -7.76 -20.86
N PHE A 260 -13.92 -7.24 -21.37
CA PHE A 260 -15.16 -7.15 -20.62
C PHE A 260 -15.58 -8.53 -20.10
N ARG A 261 -16.08 -8.56 -18.87
CA ARG A 261 -16.53 -9.78 -18.21
C ARG A 261 -17.96 -10.10 -18.65
N ASP A 262 -18.20 -11.32 -19.10
CA ASP A 262 -19.52 -11.76 -19.60
C ASP A 262 -20.61 -11.85 -18.51
N SER A 263 -20.23 -11.84 -17.23
CA SER A 263 -21.15 -11.95 -16.09
C SER A 263 -21.30 -10.62 -15.35
N SER A 264 -22.54 -10.29 -14.99
CA SER A 264 -22.85 -9.15 -14.11
C SER A 264 -22.00 -9.19 -12.85
N SER A 265 -21.55 -8.02 -12.38
CA SER A 265 -20.78 -7.90 -11.14
C SER A 265 -21.45 -8.72 -10.04
N PRO A 266 -20.70 -9.52 -9.24
CA PRO A 266 -21.30 -10.16 -8.09
C PRO A 266 -22.03 -9.09 -7.27
N THR A 267 -23.30 -9.37 -6.97
CA THR A 267 -24.11 -8.56 -6.06
C THR A 267 -23.31 -8.35 -4.78
N ILE A 268 -23.28 -7.12 -4.27
CA ILE A 268 -22.71 -6.82 -2.96
C ILE A 268 -23.34 -7.83 -1.98
N VAL A 269 -22.53 -8.78 -1.51
CA VAL A 269 -22.95 -9.67 -0.43
C VAL A 269 -22.93 -8.78 0.81
N ASP A 270 -24.09 -8.58 1.44
CA ASP A 270 -24.13 -7.97 2.77
C ASP A 270 -23.23 -8.79 3.70
N ASP A 271 -22.27 -8.12 4.33
CA ASP A 271 -21.34 -8.71 5.30
C ASP A 271 -22.13 -9.28 6.49
N LYS A 272 -22.47 -10.57 6.44
CA LYS A 272 -22.44 -11.40 7.64
C LYS A 272 -21.01 -11.88 7.83
N VAL A 273 -20.28 -11.07 8.58
CA VAL A 273 -18.91 -11.29 9.09
C VAL A 273 -18.73 -12.75 9.50
N SER A 274 -17.89 -13.48 8.75
CA SER A 274 -17.19 -14.67 9.25
C SER A 274 -15.95 -14.19 9.99
N GLU A 275 -16.06 -14.20 11.31
CA GLU A 275 -15.25 -13.52 12.31
C GLU A 275 -13.86 -14.15 12.55
N THR A 276 -13.14 -14.58 11.51
CA THR A 276 -11.87 -15.31 11.71
C THR A 276 -10.64 -14.81 10.96
N ASP A 277 -10.68 -13.71 10.20
CA ASP A 277 -9.46 -13.12 9.63
C ASP A 277 -9.28 -11.60 9.90
N ASP A 278 -10.16 -11.01 10.71
CA ASP A 278 -10.09 -9.60 11.12
C ASP A 278 -9.36 -9.41 12.47
N LEU A 279 -8.05 -9.65 12.45
CA LEU A 279 -7.07 -9.04 13.36
C LEU A 279 -5.83 -8.80 12.49
N GLN A 280 -5.38 -7.59 12.15
CA GLN A 280 -5.07 -6.47 13.04
C GLN A 280 -4.95 -5.16 12.22
N ILE A 281 -6.03 -4.39 12.08
CA ILE A 281 -5.94 -2.91 12.05
C ILE A 281 -7.18 -2.38 12.77
N VAL A 282 -7.14 -2.44 14.10
CA VAL A 282 -8.00 -1.60 14.95
C VAL A 282 -7.06 -0.95 15.95
N ALA A 283 -7.00 0.38 15.92
CA ALA A 283 -6.33 1.16 16.94
C ALA A 283 -6.94 0.78 18.29
N ILE A 284 -6.11 0.31 19.21
CA ILE A 284 -6.51 0.07 20.59
C ILE A 284 -6.97 1.42 21.16
N GLU A 285 -8.28 1.55 21.34
CA GLU A 285 -8.88 2.63 22.10
C GLU A 285 -8.51 2.50 23.58
N GLU A 286 -8.43 3.67 24.21
CA GLU A 286 -7.92 3.94 25.55
C GLU A 286 -8.60 3.11 26.64
N THR A 287 -7.84 2.24 27.31
CA THR A 287 -8.23 1.72 28.61
C THR A 287 -7.68 2.64 29.70
N THR A 288 -8.48 3.61 30.11
CA THR A 288 -8.22 4.41 31.31
C THR A 288 -8.56 3.57 32.54
N LEU A 289 -7.55 3.15 33.30
CA LEU A 289 -7.74 2.63 34.65
C LEU A 289 -8.21 3.78 35.55
N HIS A 290 -9.49 3.81 35.90
CA HIS A 290 -9.98 4.62 37.01
C HIS A 290 -10.50 3.72 38.14
N THR A 291 -9.78 3.83 39.25
CA THR A 291 -10.06 3.33 40.59
C THR A 291 -11.44 3.79 41.07
N GLN A 292 -12.13 2.92 41.80
CA GLN A 292 -13.46 3.16 42.38
C GLN A 292 -13.46 4.33 43.37
N SER A 293 -14.43 5.24 43.22
CA SER A 293 -15.05 5.95 44.35
C SER A 293 -16.43 6.48 43.97
N ASN A 294 -17.44 6.01 44.72
CA ASN A 294 -18.84 6.47 44.76
C ASN A 294 -18.97 8.00 44.90
N THR A 295 -19.98 8.62 44.26
CA THR A 295 -21.20 9.13 44.92
C THR A 295 -22.20 9.75 43.93
N ASN A 296 -23.49 9.48 44.22
CA ASN A 296 -24.76 9.99 43.68
C ASN A 296 -24.83 11.41 43.05
N GLY A 297 -25.68 11.54 42.02
CA GLY A 297 -26.28 12.82 41.65
C GLY A 297 -27.07 12.80 40.33
N LYS A 298 -28.37 12.50 40.38
CA LYS A 298 -29.35 12.69 39.29
C LYS A 298 -29.39 14.15 38.82
N ARG A 299 -29.57 14.38 37.51
CA ARG A 299 -30.41 15.46 36.95
C ARG A 299 -30.64 15.26 35.45
N ASP A 300 -31.92 15.31 35.07
CA ASP A 300 -32.48 15.31 33.71
C ASP A 300 -32.23 16.67 33.01
N TYR A 301 -32.03 16.68 31.68
CA TYR A 301 -32.78 17.53 30.74
C TYR A 301 -32.48 17.23 29.26
N ASP A 302 -33.47 17.58 28.45
CA ASP A 302 -33.78 17.26 27.06
C ASP A 302 -33.10 18.17 26.01
N ASP A 303 -33.03 17.61 24.80
CA ASP A 303 -33.29 18.20 23.47
C ASP A 303 -32.33 19.17 22.72
N SER A 304 -32.13 18.79 21.45
CA SER A 304 -31.98 19.59 20.21
C SER A 304 -30.77 20.50 19.91
N ASP A 305 -30.29 20.27 18.68
CA ASP A 305 -29.95 21.26 17.63
C ASP A 305 -28.52 21.84 17.43
N LYS A 306 -28.07 21.61 16.19
CA LYS A 306 -27.34 22.49 15.25
C LYS A 306 -25.82 22.69 15.36
N CYS A 307 -25.14 22.07 14.40
CA CYS A 307 -23.85 22.50 13.86
C CYS A 307 -24.02 23.76 12.99
N ASP A 308 -23.51 24.90 13.46
CA ASP A 308 -23.29 26.08 12.64
C ASP A 308 -21.79 26.24 12.29
N LEU A 309 -21.54 26.40 10.98
CA LEU A 309 -20.26 26.77 10.38
C LEU A 309 -20.04 28.29 10.46
N PRO A 310 -18.84 28.81 10.76
CA PRO A 310 -18.58 30.24 10.66
C PRO A 310 -18.05 30.62 9.26
N VAL A 311 -18.82 31.44 8.54
CA VAL A 311 -18.40 32.21 7.36
C VAL A 311 -17.81 33.54 7.85
N LYS A 312 -16.54 33.81 7.50
CA LYS A 312 -15.90 35.12 7.72
C LYS A 312 -16.43 36.12 6.69
N LYS A 313 -17.02 37.23 7.16
CA LYS A 313 -17.22 38.47 6.38
C LYS A 313 -16.17 39.49 6.80
N GLU A 314 -15.37 39.95 5.84
CA GLU A 314 -14.57 41.18 5.96
C GLU A 314 -15.50 42.40 5.97
N ARG A 315 -15.13 43.41 6.76
CA ARG A 315 -15.76 44.73 6.77
C ARG A 315 -14.64 45.77 6.67
N MET A 316 -14.64 46.52 5.56
CA MET A 316 -13.93 47.79 5.42
C MET A 316 -14.75 48.90 6.09
N GLU A 317 -14.08 49.75 6.85
CA GLU A 317 -14.47 51.14 7.17
C GLU A 317 -13.13 51.88 7.42
N LEU A 318 -12.88 53.11 6.98
CA LEU A 318 -13.49 54.05 6.05
C LEU A 318 -12.35 55.01 5.63
#